data_AF-A0A011PPN9-F1
#
_entry.id   AF-A0A011PPN9-F1
#
_cell.length_a   1.000
_cell.length_b   1.000
_cell.length_c   1.000
_cell.angle_alpha   90.00
_cell.angle_beta   90.00
_cell.angle_gamma   90.00
#
_symmetry.space_group_name_H-M   'P 1'
#
loop_
_entity.id
_entity.type
_entity.pdbx_description
1 polymer ?
#
loop_
_entity_poly.entity_id
_entity_poly.type
_entity_poly.pdbx_seq_one_letter_code
_entity_poly.pdbx_strand_id
1 'polypeptide(L)'
;MVYHLLLAAFLAPFSTSVTAATIYECRGYDGTNFLSNNYCSQSNGVEITTYAVPSNMSFDEQVAIAREAKGKARAAERSQTAAANKRQAEIDSARRSKELQCQQLDRAIRVKDSELRQPHSAQYGDYLTGKRKELTDQRFSLGC
;
A
#
# COMPACT_ATOMS: atom_id res chain seq x y z
N MET A 1 -12.08 -13.62 -77.86
CA MET A 1 -11.02 -13.11 -76.96
C MET A 1 -11.60 -11.98 -76.14
N VAL A 2 -11.58 -11.91 -74.82
CA VAL A 2 -11.31 -12.83 -73.71
C VAL A 2 -12.12 -12.23 -72.54
N TYR A 3 -12.86 -13.07 -71.83
CA TYR A 3 -13.55 -12.72 -70.58
C TYR A 3 -12.51 -12.40 -69.50
N HIS A 4 -12.60 -11.26 -68.82
CA HIS A 4 -12.00 -11.11 -67.49
C HIS A 4 -12.90 -10.27 -66.57
N LEU A 5 -13.84 -10.98 -65.93
CA LEU A 5 -14.47 -10.56 -64.69
C LEU A 5 -13.45 -10.73 -63.56
N LEU A 6 -12.96 -9.62 -63.01
CA LEU A 6 -12.12 -9.60 -61.81
C LEU A 6 -13.01 -9.83 -60.58
N LEU A 7 -12.93 -11.02 -59.98
CA LEU A 7 -13.44 -11.26 -58.62
C LEU A 7 -12.49 -10.60 -57.63
N ALA A 8 -12.91 -9.49 -57.03
CA ALA A 8 -12.28 -8.95 -55.84
C ALA A 8 -12.66 -9.84 -54.63
N ALA A 9 -11.70 -10.64 -54.15
CA ALA A 9 -11.85 -11.40 -52.92
C ALA A 9 -11.86 -10.45 -51.71
N PHE A 10 -13.04 -10.20 -51.15
CA PHE A 10 -13.19 -9.53 -49.86
C PHE A 10 -12.65 -10.43 -48.75
N LEU A 11 -11.41 -10.17 -48.31
CA LEU A 11 -10.88 -10.66 -47.04
C LEU A 11 -11.58 -9.88 -45.90
N ALA A 12 -12.73 -10.37 -45.47
CA ALA A 12 -13.36 -9.87 -44.25
C ALA A 12 -12.53 -10.37 -43.03
N PRO A 13 -12.11 -9.48 -42.12
CA PRO A 13 -11.48 -9.91 -40.88
C PRO A 13 -12.51 -10.68 -40.05
N PHE A 14 -12.31 -11.99 -39.90
CA PHE A 14 -13.05 -12.79 -38.94
C PHE A 14 -12.65 -12.31 -37.53
N SER A 15 -13.47 -11.44 -36.96
CA SER A 15 -13.43 -11.12 -35.53
C SER A 15 -13.74 -12.41 -34.76
N THR A 16 -12.71 -13.11 -34.30
CA THR A 16 -12.88 -14.21 -33.36
C THR A 16 -13.27 -13.61 -32.02
N SER A 17 -14.58 -13.59 -31.76
CA SER A 17 -15.11 -13.24 -30.45
C SER A 17 -14.58 -14.25 -29.44
N VAL A 18 -13.58 -13.86 -28.63
CA VAL A 18 -13.16 -14.67 -27.48
C VAL A 18 -14.32 -14.70 -26.50
N THR A 19 -15.02 -15.82 -26.45
CA THR A 19 -16.05 -16.08 -25.46
C THR A 19 -15.36 -16.22 -24.09
N ALA A 20 -15.86 -15.53 -23.07
CA ALA A 20 -15.31 -15.60 -21.72
C ALA A 20 -16.01 -16.69 -20.89
N ALA A 21 -15.23 -17.42 -20.10
CA ALA A 21 -15.70 -18.33 -19.05
C ALA A 21 -15.30 -17.77 -17.67
N THR A 22 -15.92 -18.32 -16.62
CA THR A 22 -15.68 -17.94 -15.23
C THR A 22 -15.16 -19.13 -14.45
N ILE A 23 -14.04 -18.95 -13.76
CA ILE A 23 -13.53 -19.87 -12.75
C ILE A 23 -13.82 -19.31 -11.37
N TYR A 24 -14.46 -20.11 -10.53
CA TYR A 24 -14.77 -19.77 -9.14
C TYR A 24 -13.66 -20.29 -8.23
N GLU A 25 -13.10 -19.40 -7.40
CA GLU A 25 -12.36 -19.83 -6.21
C GLU A 25 -13.33 -20.06 -5.07
N CYS A 26 -13.35 -21.29 -4.59
CA CYS A 26 -14.23 -21.75 -3.55
C CYS A 26 -13.43 -22.08 -2.30
N ARG A 27 -13.99 -21.77 -1.13
CA ARG A 27 -13.60 -22.37 0.13
C ARG A 27 -14.59 -23.47 0.47
N GLY A 28 -14.11 -24.71 0.48
CA GLY A 28 -14.87 -25.87 0.91
C GLY A 28 -15.27 -25.75 2.38
N TYR A 29 -16.37 -26.42 2.73
CA TYR A 29 -16.82 -26.48 4.13
C TYR A 29 -15.86 -27.26 5.04
N ASP A 30 -14.94 -28.03 4.45
CA ASP A 30 -13.79 -28.65 5.10
C ASP A 30 -12.64 -27.67 5.41
N GLY A 31 -12.76 -26.42 4.94
CA GLY A 31 -11.77 -25.36 5.11
C GLY A 31 -10.70 -25.31 4.02
N THR A 32 -10.71 -26.20 3.02
CA THR A 32 -9.75 -26.17 1.92
C THR A 32 -10.20 -25.24 0.80
N ASN A 33 -9.25 -24.71 0.02
CA ASN A 33 -9.59 -23.89 -1.15
C ASN A 33 -9.40 -24.70 -2.43
N PHE A 34 -10.35 -24.59 -3.35
CA PHE A 34 -10.31 -25.24 -4.67
C PHE A 34 -10.84 -24.30 -5.76
N LEU A 35 -10.55 -24.62 -7.02
CA LEU A 35 -11.06 -23.91 -8.19
C LEU A 35 -12.11 -24.77 -8.87
N SER A 36 -13.18 -24.14 -9.35
CA SER A 36 -14.34 -24.81 -9.94
C SER A 36 -14.85 -24.05 -11.16
N ASN A 37 -15.34 -24.77 -12.17
CA ASN A 37 -16.10 -24.20 -13.29
C ASN A 37 -17.61 -24.07 -12.96
N ASN A 38 -18.07 -24.73 -11.89
CA ASN A 38 -19.41 -24.56 -11.34
C ASN A 38 -19.39 -23.57 -10.17
N TYR A 39 -20.55 -22.97 -9.89
CA TYR A 39 -20.76 -22.17 -8.69
C TYR A 39 -20.36 -22.94 -7.42
N CYS A 40 -19.72 -22.27 -6.47
CA CYS A 40 -19.21 -22.93 -5.26
C CYS A 40 -20.31 -23.64 -4.44
N SER A 41 -21.54 -23.11 -4.44
CA SER A 41 -22.69 -23.73 -3.78
C SER A 41 -23.06 -25.10 -4.35
N GLN A 42 -22.72 -25.37 -5.61
CA GLN A 42 -22.91 -26.67 -6.27
C GLN A 42 -21.72 -27.62 -6.07
N SER A 43 -20.63 -27.12 -5.50
CA SER A 43 -19.37 -27.84 -5.30
C SER A 43 -18.97 -27.94 -3.82
N ASN A 44 -19.93 -27.87 -2.89
CA ASN A 44 -19.70 -27.94 -1.43
C ASN A 44 -18.78 -26.84 -0.87
N GLY A 45 -18.93 -25.61 -1.33
CA GLY A 45 -18.17 -24.49 -0.81
C GLY A 45 -18.85 -23.13 -0.91
N VAL A 46 -18.15 -22.12 -0.41
CA VAL A 46 -18.53 -20.71 -0.48
C VAL A 46 -17.58 -19.99 -1.41
N GLU A 47 -18.11 -19.08 -2.24
CA GLU A 47 -17.30 -18.28 -3.16
C GLU A 47 -16.39 -17.30 -2.41
N ILE A 48 -15.12 -17.28 -2.82
CA ILE A 48 -14.10 -16.34 -2.34
C ILE A 48 -13.88 -15.25 -3.38
N THR A 49 -13.75 -15.64 -4.65
CA THR A 49 -13.58 -14.73 -5.78
C THR A 49 -13.87 -15.46 -7.08
N THR A 50 -14.00 -14.72 -8.18
CA THR A 50 -14.09 -15.24 -9.53
C THR A 50 -12.96 -14.73 -10.40
N TYR A 51 -12.63 -15.50 -11.43
CA TYR A 51 -11.65 -15.16 -12.45
C TYR A 51 -12.28 -15.29 -13.83
N ALA A 52 -12.19 -14.22 -14.62
CA ALA A 52 -12.54 -14.28 -16.04
C ALA A 52 -11.39 -14.91 -16.82
N VAL A 53 -11.71 -15.92 -17.62
CA VAL A 53 -10.76 -16.68 -18.44
C VAL A 53 -11.32 -16.84 -19.85
N PRO A 54 -10.49 -17.09 -20.87
CA PRO A 54 -11.02 -17.48 -22.18
C PRO A 54 -11.70 -18.85 -22.09
N SER A 55 -12.81 -19.01 -22.80
CA SER A 55 -13.59 -20.27 -22.77
C SER A 55 -13.15 -21.29 -23.83
N ASN A 56 -12.28 -20.89 -24.77
CA ASN A 56 -11.81 -21.73 -25.89
C ASN A 56 -10.56 -22.58 -25.53
N MET A 57 -10.44 -23.00 -24.27
CA MET A 57 -9.30 -23.76 -23.75
C MET A 57 -9.76 -24.76 -22.67
N SER A 58 -8.90 -25.73 -22.34
CA SER A 58 -9.20 -26.75 -21.33
C SER A 58 -9.33 -26.14 -19.93
N PHE A 59 -10.02 -26.86 -19.02
CA PHE A 59 -10.16 -26.42 -17.64
C PHE A 59 -8.81 -26.24 -16.93
N ASP A 60 -7.82 -27.10 -17.21
CA ASP A 60 -6.48 -27.00 -16.61
C ASP A 60 -5.76 -25.71 -17.05
N GLU A 61 -5.91 -25.31 -18.31
CA GLU A 61 -5.38 -24.04 -18.82
C GLU A 61 -6.10 -22.84 -18.17
N GLN A 62 -7.42 -22.91 -18.01
CA GLN A 62 -8.21 -21.89 -17.29
C GLN A 62 -7.76 -21.76 -15.82
N VAL A 63 -7.52 -22.89 -15.16
CA VAL A 63 -7.00 -22.94 -13.78
C VAL A 63 -5.61 -22.31 -13.68
N ALA A 64 -4.74 -22.53 -14.66
CA ALA A 64 -3.42 -21.91 -14.69
C ALA A 64 -3.52 -20.37 -14.75
N ILE A 65 -4.42 -19.84 -15.60
CA ILE A 65 -4.67 -18.39 -15.70
C ILE A 65 -5.24 -17.84 -14.39
N ALA A 66 -6.23 -18.52 -13.80
CA ALA A 66 -6.82 -18.12 -12.51
C ALA A 66 -5.76 -18.08 -11.38
N ARG A 67 -4.87 -19.08 -11.32
CA ARG A 67 -3.76 -19.13 -10.37
C ARG A 67 -2.75 -17.99 -10.59
N GLU A 68 -2.45 -17.67 -11.84
CA GLU A 68 -1.56 -16.54 -12.16
C GLU A 68 -2.20 -15.21 -11.72
N ALA A 69 -3.48 -14.99 -12.04
CA ALA A 69 -4.23 -13.81 -11.62
C ALA A 69 -4.25 -13.66 -10.10
N LYS A 70 -4.48 -14.77 -9.37
CA LYS A 70 -4.38 -14.83 -7.91
C LYS A 70 -3.00 -14.44 -7.40
N GLY A 71 -1.94 -14.97 -8.02
CA GLY A 71 -0.56 -14.65 -7.67
C GLY A 71 -0.26 -13.16 -7.82
N LYS A 72 -0.70 -12.56 -8.93
CA LYS A 72 -0.58 -11.12 -9.20
C LYS A 72 -1.34 -10.28 -8.18
N ALA A 73 -2.59 -10.65 -7.87
CA ALA A 73 -3.40 -9.95 -6.87
C ALA A 73 -2.72 -9.97 -5.49
N ARG A 74 -2.22 -11.12 -5.03
CA ARG A 74 -1.49 -11.25 -3.76
C ARG A 74 -0.18 -10.46 -3.75
N ALA A 75 0.53 -10.41 -4.88
CA ALA A 75 1.74 -9.61 -5.00
C ALA A 75 1.43 -8.10 -4.90
N ALA A 76 0.35 -7.64 -5.53
CA ALA A 76 -0.10 -6.26 -5.46
C ALA A 76 -0.58 -5.88 -4.05
N GLU A 77 -1.30 -6.75 -3.36
CA GLU A 77 -1.70 -6.53 -1.97
C GLU A 77 -0.47 -6.39 -1.06
N ARG A 78 0.49 -7.31 -1.17
CA ARG A 78 1.74 -7.25 -0.39
C ARG A 78 2.53 -5.97 -0.64
N SER A 79 2.60 -5.51 -1.89
CA SER A 79 3.33 -4.27 -2.21
C SER A 79 2.62 -3.04 -1.64
N GLN A 80 1.29 -3.01 -1.66
CA GLN A 80 0.50 -1.95 -1.02
C GLN A 80 0.68 -1.92 0.50
N THR A 81 0.59 -3.08 1.16
CA THR A 81 0.83 -3.18 2.61
C THR A 81 2.27 -2.77 2.96
N ALA A 82 3.27 -3.21 2.20
CA ALA A 82 4.65 -2.83 2.43
C ALA A 82 4.88 -1.33 2.27
N ALA A 83 4.26 -0.69 1.27
CA ALA A 83 4.32 0.74 1.07
C ALA A 83 3.64 1.51 2.22
N ALA A 84 2.48 1.05 2.70
CA ALA A 84 1.79 1.64 3.85
C ALA A 84 2.64 1.54 5.13
N ASN A 85 3.22 0.36 5.40
CA ASN A 85 4.08 0.14 6.57
C ASN A 85 5.33 1.03 6.53
N LYS A 86 5.94 1.20 5.35
CA LYS A 86 7.09 2.09 5.17
C LYS A 86 6.73 3.54 5.49
N ARG A 87 5.61 4.05 4.96
CA ARG A 87 5.13 5.40 5.25
C ARG A 87 4.86 5.61 6.75
N GLN A 88 4.23 4.62 7.39
CA GLN A 88 3.97 4.69 8.83
C GLN A 88 5.28 4.72 9.64
N ALA A 89 6.26 3.90 9.28
CA ALA A 89 7.57 3.89 9.93
C ALA A 89 8.30 5.24 9.77
N GLU A 90 8.21 5.88 8.59
CA GLU A 90 8.78 7.21 8.34
C GLU A 90 8.11 8.27 9.25
N ILE A 91 6.78 8.27 9.34
CA ILE A 91 6.02 9.17 10.22
C ILE A 91 6.41 8.97 11.68
N ASP A 92 6.49 7.72 12.15
CA ASP A 92 6.85 7.41 13.53
C ASP A 92 8.30 7.81 13.84
N SER A 93 9.21 7.64 12.88
CA SER A 93 10.60 8.09 13.03
C SER A 93 10.71 9.61 13.16
N ALA A 94 9.96 10.36 12.34
CA ALA A 94 9.91 11.82 12.39
C ALA A 94 9.30 12.32 13.70
N ARG A 95 8.20 11.70 14.14
CA ARG A 95 7.56 12.00 15.44
C ARG A 95 8.53 11.78 16.60
N ARG A 96 9.22 10.64 16.63
CA ARG A 96 10.22 10.33 17.66
C ARG A 96 11.38 11.32 17.65
N SER A 97 11.87 11.69 16.46
CA SER A 97 12.93 12.69 16.32
C SER A 97 12.52 14.04 16.90
N LYS A 98 11.32 14.52 16.55
CA LYS A 98 10.76 15.76 17.13
C LYS A 98 10.62 15.67 18.65
N GLU A 99 10.11 14.56 19.17
CA GLU A 99 9.95 14.34 20.61
C GLU A 99 11.31 14.42 21.34
N LEU A 100 12.36 13.81 20.79
CA LEU A 100 13.71 13.90 21.33
C LEU A 100 14.26 15.34 21.32
N GLN A 101 13.99 16.11 20.26
CA GLN A 101 14.36 17.52 20.19
C GLN A 101 13.65 18.34 21.28
N CYS A 102 12.34 18.13 21.48
CA CYS A 102 11.59 18.79 22.54
C CYS A 102 12.19 18.48 23.93
N GLN A 103 12.48 17.20 24.20
CA GLN A 103 13.08 16.79 25.47
C GLN A 103 14.47 17.40 25.71
N GLN A 104 15.26 17.60 24.65
CA GLN A 104 16.57 18.26 24.73
C GLN A 104 16.42 19.74 25.11
N LEU A 105 15.49 20.45 24.47
CA LEU A 105 15.21 21.85 24.80
C LEU A 105 14.68 21.99 26.23
N ASP A 106 13.77 21.11 26.66
CA ASP A 106 13.26 21.10 28.04
C ASP A 106 14.39 20.89 29.06
N ARG A 107 15.35 20.01 28.77
CA ARG A 107 16.55 19.83 29.61
C ARG A 107 17.40 21.11 29.66
N ALA A 108 17.65 21.73 28.51
CA ALA A 108 18.46 22.94 28.44
C ALA A 108 17.80 24.12 29.19
N ILE A 109 16.48 24.29 29.08
CA ILE A 109 15.71 25.29 29.83
C ILE A 109 15.84 25.03 31.32
N ARG A 110 15.66 23.79 31.78
CA ARG A 110 15.81 23.44 33.21
C ARG A 110 17.20 23.75 33.75
N VAL A 111 18.25 23.57 32.95
CA VAL A 111 19.62 23.96 33.34
C VAL A 111 19.70 25.47 33.53
N LYS A 112 19.20 26.28 32.58
CA LYS A 112 19.19 27.74 32.72
C LYS A 112 18.36 28.21 33.91
N ASP A 113 17.22 27.56 34.17
CA ASP A 113 16.41 27.83 35.36
C ASP A 113 17.15 27.49 36.66
N SER A 114 17.94 26.41 36.66
CA SER A 114 18.75 26.04 37.83
C SER A 114 19.86 27.06 38.08
N GLU A 115 20.53 27.54 37.03
CA GLU A 115 21.57 28.57 37.11
C GLU A 115 20.99 29.91 37.62
N LEU A 116 19.80 30.29 37.14
CA LEU A 116 19.08 31.50 37.59
C LEU A 116 18.68 31.47 39.07
N ARG A 117 18.64 30.30 39.70
CA ARG A 117 18.36 30.16 41.14
C ARG A 117 19.63 30.26 42.00
N GLN A 118 20.81 30.24 41.40
CA GLN A 118 22.07 30.41 42.12
C GLN A 118 22.42 31.89 42.30
N PRO A 119 23.21 32.26 43.31
CA PRO A 119 23.75 33.61 43.41
C PRO A 119 24.57 33.98 42.16
N HIS A 120 24.24 35.11 41.55
CA HIS A 120 24.92 35.63 40.37
C HIS A 120 24.85 37.16 40.32
N SER A 121 25.66 37.78 39.47
CA SER A 121 25.54 39.22 39.19
C SER A 121 24.27 39.52 38.40
N ALA A 122 23.81 40.78 38.42
CA ALA A 122 22.66 41.21 37.64
C ALA A 122 22.87 41.00 36.13
N GLN A 123 24.03 41.42 35.61
CA GLN A 123 24.39 41.27 34.18
C GLN A 123 24.38 39.80 33.74
N TYR A 124 24.86 38.89 34.60
CA TYR A 124 24.82 37.46 34.29
C TYR A 124 23.39 36.91 34.34
N GLY A 125 22.55 37.39 35.26
CA GLY A 125 21.12 37.07 35.31
C GLY A 125 20.36 37.47 34.04
N ASP A 126 20.64 38.66 33.50
CA ASP A 126 20.07 39.13 32.23
C ASP A 126 20.49 38.24 31.06
N TYR A 127 21.78 37.88 31.01
CA TYR A 127 22.32 36.93 30.02
C TYR A 127 21.61 35.57 30.09
N LEU A 128 21.46 34.99 31.29
CA LEU A 128 20.78 33.71 31.48
C LEU A 128 19.29 33.79 31.10
N THR A 129 18.62 34.90 31.42
CA THR A 129 17.23 35.14 31.01
C THR A 129 17.09 35.22 29.50
N GLY A 130 18.01 35.89 28.82
CA GLY A 130 18.11 35.91 27.36
C GLY A 130 18.26 34.51 26.78
N LYS A 131 19.18 33.70 27.31
CA LYS A 131 19.37 32.30 26.88
C LYS A 131 18.17 31.41 27.13
N ARG A 132 17.49 31.57 28.27
CA ARG A 132 16.24 30.83 28.55
C ARG A 132 15.16 31.20 27.52
N LYS A 133 15.04 32.49 27.18
CA LYS A 133 14.10 32.97 26.18
C LYS A 133 14.39 32.37 24.80
N GLU A 134 15.65 32.41 24.34
CA GLU A 134 16.06 31.79 23.06
C GLU A 134 15.64 30.31 22.99
N LEU A 135 15.92 29.52 24.04
CA LEU A 135 15.55 28.10 24.09
C LEU A 135 14.02 27.88 24.11
N THR A 136 13.29 28.76 24.79
CA THR A 136 11.82 28.70 24.84
C THR A 136 11.21 29.06 23.49
N ASP A 137 11.75 30.07 22.80
CA ASP A 137 11.31 30.47 21.47
C ASP A 137 11.60 29.34 20.46
N GLN A 138 12.74 28.65 20.56
CA GLN A 138 13.05 27.45 19.77
C GLN A 138 12.07 26.31 20.04
N ARG A 139 11.75 26.05 21.32
CA ARG A 139 10.78 25.03 21.75
C ARG A 139 9.39 25.31 21.13
N PHE A 140 8.95 26.56 21.19
CA PHE A 140 7.69 27.00 20.60
C PHE A 140 7.70 26.87 19.07
N SER A 141 8.80 27.27 18.41
CA SER A 141 8.93 27.15 16.95
C SER A 141 8.88 25.71 16.46
N LEU A 142 9.35 24.74 17.25
CA LEU A 142 9.25 23.32 16.91
C LEU A 142 7.84 22.73 17.19
N GLY A 143 6.95 23.50 17.82
CA GLY A 143 5.62 23.04 18.25
C GLY A 143 5.71 21.93 19.30
N CYS A 144 6.66 22.09 20.22
CA CYS A 144 6.61 21.52 21.55
C CYS A 144 5.79 22.47 22.45
#